data_AF-A0A7Y3NJ34-F1
#
_entry.id   AF-A0A7Y3NJ34-F1
#
_cell.length_a   1.000
_cell.length_b   1.000
_cell.length_c   1.000
_cell.angle_alpha   90.00
_cell.angle_beta   90.00
_cell.angle_gamma   90.00
#
_symmetry.space_group_name_H-M   'P 1'
#
loop_
_entity.id
_entity.type
_entity.pdbx_description
1 polymer ?
#
loop_
_entity_poly.entity_id
_entity_poly.type
_entity_poly.pdbx_seq_one_letter_code
_entity_poly.pdbx_strand_id
1 'polypeptide(L)' 'MSDCKVVYGPQGCGKTKHSAVLMQKLGCTSVIDIEDVVDLHALPADRLVLTNNPATAGALNYDEIMAAG' A
#
# COMPACT_ATOMS: atom_id res chain seq x y z
N MET A 1 -11.87 3.76 13.17
CA MET A 1 -10.75 2.80 13.13
C MET A 1 -10.16 2.92 11.75
N SER A 2 -8.91 3.35 11.64
CA SER A 2 -8.22 3.45 10.35
C SER A 2 -7.63 2.08 10.09
N ASP A 3 -8.10 1.35 9.10
CA ASP A 3 -7.56 0.04 8.73
C ASP A 3 -6.24 0.20 7.96
N CYS A 4 -5.30 -0.73 8.18
CA CYS A 4 -4.06 -0.81 7.41
C CYS A 4 -4.37 -0.80 5.90
N LYS A 5 -3.67 0.06 5.15
CA LYS A 5 -3.91 0.23 3.71
C LYS A 5 -2.86 -0.53 2.93
N VAL A 6 -3.30 -1.48 2.12
CA VAL A 6 -2.42 -2.27 1.26
C VAL A 6 -2.53 -1.73 -0.15
N VAL A 7 -1.38 -1.50 -0.78
CA VAL A 7 -1.30 -1.03 -2.16
C VAL A 7 -0.53 -2.05 -2.97
N TYR A 8 -1.23 -2.61 -3.94
CA TYR A 8 -0.66 -3.46 -4.96
C TYR A 8 -0.13 -2.62 -6.12
N GLY A 9 1.05 -2.96 -6.63
CA GLY A 9 1.50 -2.51 -7.94
C GLY A 9 2.63 -3.40 -8.48
N PRO A 10 2.70 -3.62 -9.81
CA PRO A 10 3.78 -4.41 -10.42
C PRO A 10 5.18 -3.96 -9.98
N GLN A 11 6.17 -4.88 -10.02
CA GLN A 11 7.55 -4.47 -9.81
C GLN A 11 7.95 -3.40 -10.83
N GLY A 12 8.66 -2.37 -10.36
CA GLY A 12 9.06 -1.24 -11.21
C GLY A 12 7.98 -0.18 -11.48
N CYS A 13 6.74 -0.32 -10.98
CA CYS A 13 5.67 0.68 -11.22
C CYS A 13 5.88 2.03 -10.51
N GLY A 14 6.88 2.13 -9.64
CA GLY A 14 7.20 3.36 -8.91
C GLY A 14 6.44 3.53 -7.58
N LYS A 15 5.71 2.52 -7.09
CA LYS A 15 4.98 2.56 -5.81
C LYS A 15 5.86 2.99 -4.61
N THR A 16 7.09 2.48 -4.51
CA THR A 16 8.06 2.86 -3.46
C THR A 16 8.50 4.32 -3.60
N LYS A 17 8.70 4.80 -4.84
CA LYS A 17 9.07 6.20 -5.14
C LYS A 17 7.94 7.18 -4.80
N HIS A 18 6.69 6.78 -4.99
CA HIS A 18 5.51 7.60 -4.69
C HIS A 18 4.87 7.29 -3.33
N SER A 19 5.56 6.55 -2.46
CA SER A 19 5.09 6.16 -1.14
C SER A 19 4.58 7.34 -0.29
N ALA A 20 5.25 8.49 -0.36
CA ALA A 20 4.81 9.72 0.31
C ALA A 20 3.45 10.25 -0.20
N VAL A 21 3.23 10.21 -1.51
CA VAL A 21 1.95 10.62 -2.12
C VAL A 21 0.85 9.64 -1.74
N LEU A 22 1.15 8.33 -1.78
CA LEU A 22 0.22 7.28 -1.38
C LEU A 22 -0.18 7.43 0.10
N MET A 23 0.78 7.71 1.00
CA MET A 23 0.50 7.96 2.41
C MET A 23 -0.45 9.15 2.60
N GLN A 24 -0.22 10.27 1.89
CA GLN A 24 -1.09 11.44 1.98
C GLN A 24 -2.50 11.14 1.48
N LYS A 25 -2.64 10.49 0.32
CA LYS A 25 -3.95 10.13 -0.24
C LYS A 25 -4.73 9.15 0.63
N LEU A 26 -4.02 8.24 1.31
CA LEU A 26 -4.62 7.17 2.11
C LEU A 26 -4.68 7.48 3.61
N GLY A 27 -4.14 8.61 4.05
CA GLY A 27 -4.12 9.01 5.47
C GLY A 27 -3.20 8.15 6.34
N CYS A 28 -2.16 7.54 5.77
CA CYS A 28 -1.19 6.72 6.49
C CYS A 28 0.00 7.56 7.00
N THR A 29 0.61 7.14 8.10
CA THR A 29 1.74 7.86 8.75
C THR A 29 3.10 7.23 8.47
N SER A 30 3.11 5.97 8.05
CA SER A 30 4.33 5.22 7.77
C SER A 30 4.13 4.21 6.64
N VAL A 31 5.23 3.85 5.98
CA VAL A 31 5.25 2.85 4.89
C VAL A 31 6.03 1.63 5.32
N ILE A 32 5.48 0.47 4.97
CA ILE A 32 6.15 -0.81 5.00
C ILE A 32 6.22 -1.32 3.57
N ASP A 33 7.43 -1.46 3.04
CA ASP A 33 7.67 -2.12 1.76
C ASP A 33 8.06 -3.57 2.06
N ILE A 34 7.14 -4.50 1.84
CA ILE A 34 7.36 -5.94 2.06
C ILE A 34 7.00 -6.67 0.77
N GLU A 35 7.93 -7.48 0.28
CA GLU A 35 7.69 -8.32 -0.90
C GLU A 35 6.72 -9.48 -0.59
N ASP A 36 6.75 -10.02 0.64
CA ASP A 36 5.89 -11.11 1.10
C ASP A 36 5.14 -10.73 2.39
N VAL A 37 3.90 -10.24 2.25
CA VAL A 37 3.10 -9.88 3.42
C VAL A 37 2.43 -11.13 3.97
N VAL A 38 3.08 -11.77 4.93
CA VAL A 38 2.63 -13.05 5.52
C VAL A 38 1.40 -12.88 6.43
N ASP A 39 1.26 -11.72 7.09
CA ASP A 39 0.09 -11.43 7.92
C ASP A 39 -0.22 -9.92 7.97
N LEU A 40 -1.25 -9.51 7.24
CA LEU A 40 -1.74 -8.13 7.22
C LEU A 40 -2.42 -7.72 8.53
N HIS A 41 -2.96 -8.67 9.29
CA HIS A 41 -3.68 -8.38 10.54
C HIS A 41 -2.74 -8.11 11.71
N ALA A 42 -1.48 -8.52 11.60
CA ALA A 42 -0.43 -8.19 12.55
C ALA A 42 0.15 -6.77 12.37
N LEU A 43 -0.21 -6.08 11.28
CA LEU A 43 0.35 -4.76 10.97
C LEU A 43 -0.44 -3.64 11.65
N PRO A 44 0.25 -2.58 12.13
CA PRO A 44 -0.43 -1.44 12.72
C PRO A 44 -1.34 -0.76 11.70
N ALA A 45 -2.51 -0.32 12.17
CA ALA A 45 -3.61 0.10 11.33
C ALA A 45 -3.37 1.47 10.63
N ASP A 46 -2.34 2.21 11.05
CA ASP A 46 -1.92 3.49 10.47
C ASP A 46 -0.87 3.36 9.35
N ARG A 47 -0.51 2.12 8.96
CA ARG A 47 0.55 1.86 7.99
C ARG A 47 0.05 1.60 6.58
N LEU A 48 0.82 2.10 5.62
CA LEU A 48 0.74 1.78 4.21
C LEU A 48 1.65 0.59 3.91
N VAL A 49 1.10 -0.46 3.31
CA VAL A 49 1.85 -1.64 2.89
C VAL A 49 1.95 -1.66 1.38
N LEU A 50 3.17 -1.73 0.85
CA LEU A 50 3.39 -1.88 -0.59
C LEU A 50 3.64 -3.36 -0.90
N THR A 51 2.95 -3.89 -1.90
CA THR A 51 3.14 -5.26 -2.37
C THR A 51 3.14 -5.34 -3.89
N ASN A 52 3.86 -6.32 -4.44
CA ASN A 52 3.80 -6.72 -5.84
C ASN A 52 2.96 -8.00 -6.05
N ASN A 53 2.37 -8.55 -5.00
CA ASN A 53 1.55 -9.75 -5.08
C ASN A 53 0.10 -9.37 -5.48
N PRO A 54 -0.38 -9.75 -6.67
CA PRO A 54 -1.74 -9.43 -7.12
C PRO A 54 -2.82 -10.21 -6.35
N ALA A 55 -2.45 -11.26 -5.61
CA ALA A 55 -3.39 -12.08 -4.85
C ALA A 55 -3.66 -11.54 -3.44
N THR A 56 -3.05 -10.41 -3.06
CA THR A 56 -3.25 -9.81 -1.73
C THR A 56 -4.68 -9.28 -1.60
N ALA A 57 -5.49 -9.97 -0.79
CA ALA A 57 -6.88 -9.61 -0.55
C ALA A 57 -7.00 -8.20 0.05
N GLY A 58 -7.91 -7.38 -0.50
CA GLY A 58 -8.15 -6.01 -0.03
C GLY A 58 -7.08 -5.00 -0.44
N ALA A 59 -6.11 -5.37 -1.29
CA ALA A 59 -5.14 -4.42 -1.83
C ALA A 59 -5.79 -3.45 -2.82
N LEU A 60 -5.48 -2.17 -2.65
CA LEU A 60 -5.84 -1.10 -3.57
C LEU A 60 -4.82 -1.05 -4.72
N ASN A 61 -5.27 -0.78 -5.95
CA ASN A 61 -4.35 -0.69 -7.08
C ASN A 61 -3.63 0.66 -7.08
N TYR A 62 -2.30 0.62 -7.19
CA TYR A 62 -1.44 1.80 -7.28
C TYR A 62 -1.88 2.77 -8.37
N ASP A 63 -2.17 2.26 -9.58
CA ASP A 63 -2.53 3.12 -10.72
C ASP A 63 -3.88 3.81 -10.48
N GLU A 64 -4.83 3.12 -9.86
CA GLU A 64 -6.14 3.70 -9.50
C GLU A 64 -5.99 4.80 -8.45
N ILE A 65 -5.17 4.60 -7.42
CA ILE A 65 -4.91 5.62 -6.40
C ILE A 65 -4.23 6.85 -7.01
N MET A 66 -3.29 6.63 -7.92
CA MET A 66 -2.57 7.73 -8.57
C MET A 66 -3.47 8.49 -9.55
N ALA A 67 -4.37 7.81 -10.26
CA ALA A 67 -5.36 8.40 -11.16
C ALA A 67 -6.49 9.14 -10.43
N ALA A 68 -6.84 8.74 -9.20
CA ALA A 68 -7.82 9.43 -8.37
C ALA A 68 -7.26 10.77 -7.87
N GLY A 69 -7.43 11.83 -8.65
CA GLY A 69 -7.05 13.22 -8.35
C GLY A 69 -8.25 14.12 -8.29
#